data_AF-A0A535BBX2-F1
#
_entry.id   AF-A0A535BBX2-F1
#
_cell.length_a   1.000
_cell.length_b   1.000
_cell.length_c   1.000
_cell.angle_alpha   90.00
_cell.angle_beta   90.00
_cell.angle_gamma   90.00
#
_symmetry.space_group_name_H-M   'P 1'
#
loop_
_entity.id
_entity.type
_entity.pdbx_description
1 polymer ?
#
loop_
_entity_poly.entity_id
_entity_poly.type
_entity_poly.pdbx_seq_one_letter_code
_entity_poly.pdbx_strand_id
1 'polypeptide(L)'
;MIKFALPAGDLRGRVAELLNRAGLPIEGYGEGSRTYRLAARGRGDVTTRVFREKDIPVQVALGNYDLGVCSISWVKEMSVRFPRQPIVPLLDLGFGRSSLWAAGAQGHCDQLDDLSRLAAVRIASEYPNIAESFARSARLARYRVQSVWGAAEAYPPEDADCVIVPAAGEDLLREGRIQPLFKLFDSSAWLVANALALTKKDLSSVVAPLLSAGTATNGGDDLRLPGPLARCPSDPTAIRRDTVRLAIPDGHQQRHVAEALRAAGLTFNEYGDGETFRRPVSGIEGLDVKVIRPHDMPQLIATGEFDLAITGRDCLLEHRYAFPSSPATELLDLQRGQYNLSAVVSEDLPANTLDEALTLWRAEGKAILRVAAEFPVTADHYARSRHFWRYQVIPIAGASEGFVPEDADLLIEGTETGKTLMENNLKAIDLLYRSTTCVIGHRDHELNGRRRRVVDDLINALEESARAAGPV
;
A
#
# COMPACT_ATOMS: atom_id res chain seq x y z
N MET A 1 -17.24 24.77 7.86
CA MET A 1 -15.85 24.51 7.46
C MET A 1 -15.83 23.28 6.56
N ILE A 2 -15.29 23.41 5.36
CA ILE A 2 -15.16 22.38 4.33
C ILE A 2 -13.78 21.76 4.47
N LYS A 3 -13.72 20.43 4.61
CA LYS A 3 -12.46 19.69 4.60
C LYS A 3 -12.15 19.18 3.20
N PHE A 4 -11.02 19.60 2.63
CA PHE A 4 -10.66 19.28 1.24
C PHE A 4 -9.33 18.52 1.15
N ALA A 5 -9.37 17.29 0.64
CA ALA A 5 -8.23 16.42 0.46
C ALA A 5 -7.54 16.66 -0.90
N LEU A 6 -6.26 17.00 -0.89
CA LEU A 6 -5.47 17.31 -2.08
C LEU A 6 -4.40 16.23 -2.34
N PRO A 7 -4.11 15.89 -3.60
CA PRO A 7 -3.13 14.86 -3.93
C PRO A 7 -1.69 15.36 -3.80
N ALA A 8 -0.81 14.49 -3.34
CA ALA A 8 0.63 14.58 -3.55
C ALA A 8 1.02 14.04 -4.94
N GLY A 9 2.30 14.09 -5.28
CA GLY A 9 2.85 13.49 -6.51
C GLY A 9 2.47 14.23 -7.79
N ASP A 10 2.28 13.48 -8.88
CA ASP A 10 2.21 14.00 -10.25
C ASP A 10 1.03 14.96 -10.50
N LEU A 11 -0.08 14.80 -9.78
CA LEU A 11 -1.24 15.69 -9.91
C LEU A 11 -1.04 17.03 -9.21
N ARG A 12 -0.11 17.15 -8.27
CA ARG A 12 0.03 18.31 -7.36
C ARG A 12 0.15 19.64 -8.10
N GLY A 13 1.05 19.72 -9.08
CA GLY A 13 1.27 20.96 -9.84
C GLY A 13 0.04 21.41 -10.62
N ARG A 14 -0.60 20.48 -11.34
CA ARG A 14 -1.81 20.76 -12.13
C ARG A 14 -3.01 21.12 -11.28
N VAL A 15 -3.17 20.48 -10.11
CA VAL A 15 -4.21 20.83 -9.14
C VAL A 15 -3.96 22.22 -8.56
N ALA A 16 -2.72 22.58 -8.24
CA ALA A 16 -2.37 23.91 -7.76
C ALA A 16 -2.69 25.00 -8.81
N GLU A 17 -2.35 24.77 -10.08
CA GLU A 17 -2.72 25.67 -11.18
C GLU A 17 -4.22 25.83 -11.34
N LEU A 18 -4.99 24.73 -11.29
CA LEU A 18 -6.45 24.77 -11.35
C LEU A 18 -7.03 25.59 -10.21
N LEU A 19 -6.57 25.34 -8.98
CA LEU A 19 -7.02 26.06 -7.78
C LEU A 19 -6.72 27.55 -7.88
N ASN A 20 -5.55 27.93 -8.37
CA ASN A 20 -5.20 29.33 -8.61
C ASN A 20 -6.13 29.98 -9.65
N ARG A 21 -6.39 29.31 -10.79
CA ARG A 21 -7.33 29.80 -11.81
C ARG A 21 -8.77 29.92 -11.29
N ALA A 22 -9.17 29.00 -10.42
CA ALA A 22 -10.49 29.01 -9.79
C ALA A 22 -10.60 30.05 -8.64
N GLY A 23 -9.57 30.83 -8.35
CA GLY A 23 -9.57 31.79 -7.25
C GLY A 23 -9.56 31.15 -5.87
N LEU A 24 -8.99 29.96 -5.75
CA LEU A 24 -8.85 29.16 -4.52
C LEU A 24 -7.37 28.83 -4.21
N PRO A 25 -6.45 29.82 -4.18
CA PRO A 25 -5.03 29.54 -3.94
C PRO A 25 -4.80 28.94 -2.55
N ILE A 26 -4.04 27.84 -2.50
CA ILE A 26 -3.63 27.17 -1.26
C ILE A 26 -2.14 27.44 -1.04
N GLU A 27 -1.83 28.20 0.01
CA GLU A 27 -0.47 28.57 0.35
C GLU A 27 0.37 27.34 0.68
N GLY A 28 1.60 27.26 0.14
CA GLY A 28 2.50 26.12 0.34
C GLY A 28 2.14 24.84 -0.45
N TYR A 29 0.99 24.78 -1.12
CA TYR A 29 0.62 23.58 -1.88
C TYR A 29 1.45 23.47 -3.17
N GLY A 30 1.52 24.51 -3.99
CA GLY A 30 2.24 24.45 -5.27
C GLY A 30 3.76 24.24 -5.15
N GLU A 31 4.38 24.80 -4.12
CA GLU A 31 5.85 24.86 -3.97
C GLU A 31 6.48 23.62 -3.33
N GLY A 32 5.71 22.55 -3.09
CA GLY A 32 6.26 21.33 -2.51
C GLY A 32 6.50 21.41 -0.99
N SER A 33 5.69 22.17 -0.24
CA SER A 33 5.81 22.22 1.22
C SER A 33 5.77 20.84 1.87
N ARG A 34 6.62 20.65 2.90
CA ARG A 34 6.63 19.51 3.83
C ARG A 34 5.47 19.56 4.82
N THR A 35 4.74 20.68 4.89
CA THR A 35 3.57 20.82 5.73
C THR A 35 2.36 20.18 5.05
N TYR A 36 1.83 19.12 5.64
CA TYR A 36 0.69 18.38 5.08
C TYR A 36 -0.65 19.09 5.27
N ARG A 37 -0.72 20.08 6.16
CA ARG A 37 -1.91 20.90 6.41
C ARG A 37 -1.68 22.31 5.91
N LEU A 38 -2.58 22.80 5.07
CA LEU A 38 -2.44 24.10 4.44
C LEU A 38 -3.77 24.87 4.58
N ALA A 39 -3.66 26.16 4.93
CA ALA A 39 -4.81 27.05 4.98
C ALA A 39 -5.05 27.63 3.59
N ALA A 40 -6.33 27.68 3.17
CA ALA A 40 -6.71 28.43 1.99
C ALA A 40 -6.56 29.94 2.27
N ARG A 41 -5.84 30.68 1.42
CA ARG A 41 -5.64 32.13 1.64
C ARG A 41 -6.97 32.87 1.60
N GLY A 42 -7.25 33.68 2.62
CA GLY A 42 -8.43 34.55 2.68
C GLY A 42 -9.76 33.84 2.89
N ARG A 43 -9.77 32.53 3.16
CA ARG A 43 -10.98 31.70 3.33
C ARG A 43 -10.87 30.80 4.56
N GLY A 44 -11.33 31.31 5.71
CA GLY A 44 -11.42 30.55 6.96
C GLY A 44 -12.47 29.43 6.92
N ASP A 45 -13.24 29.30 5.84
CA ASP A 45 -14.25 28.26 5.64
C ASP A 45 -13.69 26.97 5.04
N VAL A 46 -12.44 26.91 4.56
CA VAL A 46 -11.84 25.72 3.92
C VAL A 46 -10.54 25.31 4.61
N THR A 47 -10.45 24.05 5.01
CA THR A 47 -9.21 23.42 5.52
C THR A 47 -8.74 22.36 4.55
N THR A 48 -7.46 22.40 4.17
CA THR A 48 -6.89 21.45 3.22
C THR A 48 -5.83 20.56 3.86
N ARG A 49 -5.76 19.32 3.38
CA ARG A 49 -4.69 18.38 3.71
C ARG A 49 -4.21 17.65 2.48
N VAL A 50 -2.91 17.43 2.40
CA VAL A 50 -2.26 16.68 1.32
C VAL A 50 -2.16 15.21 1.68
N PHE A 51 -2.58 14.35 0.76
CA PHE A 51 -2.57 12.89 0.90
C PHE A 51 -1.86 12.22 -0.26
N ARG A 52 -1.43 10.97 -0.06
CA ARG A 52 -1.20 10.08 -1.21
C ARG A 52 -2.53 9.88 -1.93
N GLU A 53 -2.47 9.86 -3.25
CA GLU A 53 -3.66 9.87 -4.09
C GLU A 53 -4.64 8.72 -3.77
N LYS A 54 -4.10 7.52 -3.54
CA LYS A 54 -4.88 6.32 -3.21
C LYS A 54 -5.65 6.40 -1.88
N ASP A 55 -5.22 7.26 -0.95
CA ASP A 55 -5.88 7.42 0.35
C ASP A 55 -7.08 8.37 0.24
N ILE A 56 -7.11 9.27 -0.75
CA ILE A 56 -8.13 10.31 -0.88
C ILE A 56 -9.55 9.72 -1.00
N PRO A 57 -9.82 8.71 -1.86
CA PRO A 57 -11.14 8.10 -1.91
C PRO A 57 -11.58 7.53 -0.56
N VAL A 58 -10.65 6.94 0.20
CA VAL A 58 -10.94 6.36 1.52
C VAL A 58 -11.29 7.46 2.52
N GLN A 59 -10.49 8.52 2.59
CA GLN A 59 -10.73 9.65 3.51
C GLN A 59 -12.07 10.36 3.21
N VAL A 60 -12.40 10.53 1.92
CA VAL A 60 -13.67 11.12 1.49
C VAL A 60 -14.83 10.17 1.78
N ALA A 61 -14.72 8.88 1.46
CA ALA A 61 -15.77 7.89 1.74
C ALA A 61 -16.09 7.75 3.23
N LEU A 62 -15.07 7.75 4.09
CA LEU A 62 -15.23 7.69 5.54
C LEU A 62 -15.84 8.97 6.14
N GLY A 63 -15.96 10.04 5.35
CA GLY A 63 -16.48 11.34 5.80
C GLY A 63 -15.50 12.14 6.65
N ASN A 64 -14.22 11.74 6.68
CA ASN A 64 -13.16 12.52 7.30
C ASN A 64 -12.92 13.82 6.54
N TYR A 65 -13.11 13.78 5.22
CA TYR A 65 -13.01 14.91 4.29
C TYR A 65 -14.28 15.01 3.45
N ASP A 66 -14.69 16.25 3.15
CA ASP A 66 -15.92 16.53 2.41
C ASP A 66 -15.71 16.42 0.89
N LEU A 67 -14.54 16.88 0.43
CA LEU A 67 -14.13 16.91 -0.97
C LEU A 67 -12.73 16.30 -1.12
N GLY A 68 -12.40 15.82 -2.32
CA GLY A 68 -11.05 15.37 -2.66
C GLY A 68 -10.73 15.49 -4.14
N VAL A 69 -9.45 15.54 -4.50
CA VAL A 69 -9.00 15.40 -5.90
C VAL A 69 -8.11 14.18 -6.05
N CYS A 70 -8.50 13.24 -6.91
CA CYS A 70 -7.73 12.04 -7.21
C CYS A 70 -8.09 11.47 -8.58
N SER A 71 -7.26 10.58 -9.10
CA SER A 71 -7.56 9.78 -10.28
C SER A 71 -8.80 8.93 -10.05
N ILE A 72 -9.67 8.89 -11.07
CA ILE A 72 -10.86 8.05 -11.03
C ILE A 72 -10.51 6.56 -10.90
N SER A 73 -9.29 6.15 -11.27
CA SER A 73 -8.80 4.79 -11.06
C SER A 73 -8.89 4.38 -9.59
N TRP A 74 -8.49 5.25 -8.66
CA TRP A 74 -8.53 4.93 -7.22
C TRP A 74 -9.95 4.91 -6.66
N VAL A 75 -10.85 5.74 -7.20
CA VAL A 75 -12.27 5.70 -6.84
C VAL A 75 -12.87 4.38 -7.29
N LYS A 76 -12.64 3.97 -8.54
CA LYS A 76 -13.16 2.70 -9.08
C LYS A 76 -12.58 1.50 -8.34
N GLU A 77 -11.29 1.51 -8.06
CA GLU A 77 -10.63 0.46 -7.27
C GLU A 77 -11.30 0.26 -5.90
N MET A 78 -11.57 1.35 -5.18
CA MET A 78 -12.30 1.28 -3.92
C MET A 78 -13.76 0.85 -4.12
N SER A 79 -14.46 1.40 -5.12
CA SER A 79 -15.88 1.12 -5.39
C SER A 79 -16.14 -0.32 -5.82
N VAL A 80 -15.18 -0.99 -6.46
CA VAL A 80 -15.28 -2.41 -6.80
C VAL A 80 -15.42 -3.27 -5.54
N ARG A 81 -14.64 -2.96 -4.49
CA ARG A 81 -14.73 -3.66 -3.20
C ARG A 81 -15.87 -3.15 -2.32
N PHE A 82 -16.13 -1.85 -2.35
CA PHE A 82 -17.08 -1.18 -1.46
C PHE A 82 -18.07 -0.31 -2.26
N PRO A 83 -18.99 -0.92 -3.04
CA PRO A 83 -19.85 -0.20 -3.98
C PRO A 83 -20.88 0.74 -3.34
N ARG A 84 -21.09 0.63 -2.03
CA ARG A 84 -22.06 1.43 -1.26
C ARG A 84 -21.41 2.53 -0.42
N GLN A 85 -20.10 2.76 -0.57
CA GLN A 85 -19.45 3.87 0.13
C GLN A 85 -19.99 5.20 -0.36
N PRO A 86 -20.18 6.20 0.53
CA PRO A 86 -20.80 7.47 0.19
C PRO A 86 -19.80 8.40 -0.50
N ILE A 87 -19.24 8.01 -1.63
CA ILE A 87 -18.36 8.81 -2.47
C ILE A 87 -19.00 9.02 -3.85
N VAL A 88 -18.93 10.25 -4.36
CA VAL A 88 -19.50 10.63 -5.65
C VAL A 88 -18.43 11.33 -6.49
N PRO A 89 -18.09 10.82 -7.69
CA PRO A 89 -17.33 11.57 -8.69
C PRO A 89 -18.19 12.73 -9.20
N LEU A 90 -17.73 13.97 -8.97
CA LEU A 90 -18.50 15.18 -9.29
C LEU A 90 -18.12 15.78 -10.66
N LEU A 91 -16.82 15.86 -10.93
CA LEU A 91 -16.31 16.57 -12.11
C LEU A 91 -14.98 15.95 -12.56
N ASP A 92 -14.92 15.56 -13.84
CA ASP A 92 -13.66 15.32 -14.54
C ASP A 92 -12.92 16.64 -14.73
N LEU A 93 -11.70 16.75 -14.18
CA LEU A 93 -10.88 17.95 -14.25
C LEU A 93 -10.13 18.09 -15.60
N GLY A 94 -10.19 17.07 -16.45
CA GLY A 94 -9.68 17.11 -17.82
C GLY A 94 -8.17 16.95 -17.99
N PHE A 95 -7.42 16.74 -16.90
CA PHE A 95 -5.98 16.49 -16.91
C PHE A 95 -5.61 15.22 -16.14
N GLY A 96 -4.32 14.85 -16.20
CA GLY A 96 -3.86 13.60 -15.59
C GLY A 96 -4.35 12.37 -16.36
N ARG A 97 -4.52 12.51 -17.68
CA ARG A 97 -5.06 11.47 -18.54
C ARG A 97 -4.14 10.26 -18.58
N SER A 98 -4.73 9.09 -18.37
CA SER A 98 -4.10 7.78 -18.46
C SER A 98 -5.17 6.77 -18.85
N SER A 99 -4.82 5.51 -18.97
CA SER A 99 -5.75 4.40 -19.15
C SER A 99 -5.31 3.24 -18.28
N LEU A 100 -6.26 2.51 -17.72
CA LEU A 100 -5.95 1.29 -17.00
C LEU A 100 -6.01 0.10 -17.96
N TRP A 101 -4.95 -0.70 -17.98
CA TRP A 101 -4.77 -1.80 -18.91
C TRP A 101 -4.54 -3.11 -18.18
N ALA A 102 -5.07 -4.20 -18.73
CA ALA A 102 -4.52 -5.53 -18.55
C ALA A 102 -3.42 -5.75 -19.59
N ALA A 103 -2.21 -6.08 -19.15
CA ALA A 103 -1.06 -6.33 -20.00
C ALA A 103 -0.39 -7.66 -19.63
N GLY A 104 0.05 -8.42 -20.63
CA GLY A 104 0.70 -9.72 -20.47
C GLY A 104 2.21 -9.62 -20.59
N ALA A 105 2.91 -10.62 -20.10
CA ALA A 105 4.33 -10.78 -20.39
C ALA A 105 4.58 -10.95 -21.90
N GLN A 106 5.37 -10.07 -22.51
CA GLN A 106 5.71 -10.20 -23.94
C GLN A 106 6.38 -11.55 -24.23
N GLY A 107 5.88 -12.26 -25.25
CA GLY A 107 6.35 -13.59 -25.64
C GLY A 107 5.90 -14.74 -24.73
N HIS A 108 5.12 -14.46 -23.68
CA HIS A 108 4.50 -15.47 -22.82
C HIS A 108 2.98 -15.39 -22.85
N CYS A 109 2.42 -14.18 -22.83
CA CYS A 109 0.99 -13.88 -22.98
C CYS A 109 0.86 -12.64 -23.87
N ASP A 110 0.67 -12.87 -25.17
CA ASP A 110 0.58 -11.78 -26.15
C ASP A 110 -0.88 -11.45 -26.52
N GLN A 111 -1.80 -12.39 -26.25
CA GLN A 111 -3.24 -12.24 -26.46
C GLN A 111 -4.01 -12.54 -25.17
N LEU A 112 -5.19 -11.93 -25.02
CA LEU A 112 -6.02 -12.13 -23.82
C LEU A 112 -6.37 -13.61 -23.59
N ASP A 113 -6.63 -14.35 -24.68
CA ASP A 113 -6.96 -15.78 -24.63
C ASP A 113 -5.80 -16.65 -24.13
N ASP A 114 -4.55 -16.17 -24.18
CA ASP A 114 -3.39 -16.93 -23.69
C ASP A 114 -3.47 -17.18 -22.18
N LEU A 115 -4.08 -16.25 -21.43
CA LEU A 115 -4.31 -16.40 -19.99
C LEU A 115 -5.14 -17.64 -19.66
N SER A 116 -6.07 -18.02 -20.54
CA SER A 116 -6.94 -19.19 -20.34
C SER A 116 -6.21 -20.52 -20.52
N ARG A 117 -5.00 -20.50 -21.11
CA ARG A 117 -4.17 -21.69 -21.37
C ARG A 117 -3.28 -22.02 -20.17
N LEU A 118 -3.01 -21.04 -19.32
CA LEU A 118 -2.15 -21.21 -18.14
C LEU A 118 -2.84 -22.07 -17.08
N ALA A 119 -2.05 -22.94 -16.43
CA ALA A 119 -2.52 -23.78 -15.34
C ALA A 119 -3.04 -22.97 -14.14
N ALA A 120 -2.37 -21.85 -13.85
CA ALA A 120 -2.79 -20.85 -12.88
C ALA A 120 -2.26 -19.49 -13.32
N VAL A 121 -3.13 -18.49 -13.43
CA VAL A 121 -2.76 -17.14 -13.85
C VAL A 121 -2.29 -16.32 -12.66
N ARG A 122 -1.07 -15.79 -12.72
CA ARG A 122 -0.50 -14.88 -11.73
C ARG A 122 -0.69 -13.45 -12.22
N ILE A 123 -1.40 -12.63 -11.44
CA ILE A 123 -1.71 -11.24 -11.78
C ILE A 123 -1.06 -10.34 -10.75
N ALA A 124 -0.21 -9.40 -11.16
CA ALA A 124 0.32 -8.37 -10.25
C ALA A 124 -0.34 -7.00 -10.52
N SER A 125 -0.74 -6.27 -9.48
CA SER A 125 -1.37 -4.96 -9.66
C SER A 125 -1.36 -4.09 -8.40
N GLU A 126 -1.30 -2.78 -8.61
CA GLU A 126 -1.63 -1.77 -7.59
C GLU A 126 -3.15 -1.61 -7.38
N TYR A 127 -3.96 -2.25 -8.24
CA TYR A 127 -5.42 -2.24 -8.27
C TYR A 127 -5.96 -3.66 -8.06
N PRO A 128 -5.72 -4.28 -6.89
CA PRO A 128 -6.05 -5.68 -6.66
C PRO A 128 -7.56 -5.98 -6.78
N ASN A 129 -8.44 -5.04 -6.43
CA ASN A 129 -9.89 -5.28 -6.52
C ASN A 129 -10.36 -5.28 -7.98
N ILE A 130 -9.83 -4.37 -8.81
CA ILE A 130 -10.07 -4.38 -10.26
C ILE A 130 -9.47 -5.65 -10.88
N ALA A 131 -8.25 -6.04 -10.50
CA ALA A 131 -7.60 -7.27 -10.98
C ALA A 131 -8.41 -8.54 -10.64
N GLU A 132 -8.94 -8.63 -9.43
CA GLU A 132 -9.88 -9.70 -9.03
C GLU A 132 -11.14 -9.70 -9.90
N SER A 133 -11.72 -8.52 -10.16
CA SER A 133 -12.92 -8.41 -10.99
C SER A 133 -12.64 -8.79 -12.45
N PHE A 134 -11.49 -8.40 -12.99
CA PHE A 134 -11.00 -8.80 -14.30
C PHE A 134 -10.88 -10.34 -14.39
N ALA A 135 -10.19 -10.97 -13.43
CA ALA A 135 -9.99 -12.41 -13.41
C ALA A 135 -11.32 -13.20 -13.32
N ARG A 136 -12.25 -12.72 -12.47
CA ARG A 136 -13.59 -13.32 -12.32
C ARG A 136 -14.43 -13.17 -13.59
N SER A 137 -14.41 -11.99 -14.21
CA SER A 137 -15.16 -11.74 -15.45
C SER A 137 -14.64 -12.58 -16.61
N ALA A 138 -13.31 -12.70 -16.72
CA ALA A 138 -12.63 -13.58 -17.67
C ALA A 138 -12.85 -15.09 -17.40
N ARG A 139 -13.43 -15.45 -16.24
CA ARG A 139 -13.61 -16.83 -15.77
C ARG A 139 -12.33 -17.66 -15.73
N LEU A 140 -11.23 -17.04 -15.32
CA LEU A 140 -9.95 -17.74 -15.13
C LEU A 140 -10.14 -18.87 -14.12
N ALA A 141 -9.80 -20.11 -14.51
CA ALA A 141 -10.11 -21.30 -13.71
C ALA A 141 -9.34 -21.31 -12.39
N ARG A 142 -8.08 -20.90 -12.43
CA ARG A 142 -7.19 -20.74 -11.27
C ARG A 142 -6.41 -19.46 -11.49
N TYR A 143 -6.48 -18.53 -10.54
CA TYR A 143 -5.71 -17.31 -10.61
C TYR A 143 -5.27 -16.88 -9.21
N ARG A 144 -4.25 -16.04 -9.16
CA ARG A 144 -3.73 -15.39 -7.96
C ARG A 144 -3.53 -13.91 -8.27
N VAL A 145 -4.11 -13.03 -7.47
CA VAL A 145 -3.83 -11.59 -7.54
C VAL A 145 -2.83 -11.23 -6.45
N GLN A 146 -1.68 -10.72 -6.87
CA GLN A 146 -0.68 -10.11 -6.03
C GLN A 146 -0.89 -8.59 -6.02
N SER A 147 -1.27 -8.06 -4.86
CA SER A 147 -1.20 -6.62 -4.63
C SER A 147 0.27 -6.21 -4.60
N VAL A 148 0.60 -5.13 -5.30
CA VAL A 148 1.94 -4.52 -5.24
C VAL A 148 1.80 -3.03 -4.95
N TRP A 149 2.82 -2.44 -4.33
CA TRP A 149 2.82 -1.02 -3.93
C TRP A 149 3.38 -0.06 -4.99
N GLY A 150 3.62 -0.55 -6.20
CA GLY A 150 4.21 0.24 -7.28
C GLY A 150 4.85 -0.64 -8.36
N ALA A 151 4.93 -0.10 -9.56
CA ALA A 151 5.75 -0.62 -10.66
C ALA A 151 5.54 -2.12 -10.94
N ALA A 152 4.26 -2.49 -11.04
CA ALA A 152 3.81 -3.85 -11.30
C ALA A 152 4.35 -4.39 -12.63
N GLU A 153 4.63 -3.52 -13.61
CA GLU A 153 5.18 -3.84 -14.93
C GLU A 153 6.52 -4.58 -14.88
N ALA A 154 7.25 -4.56 -13.76
CA ALA A 154 8.51 -5.28 -13.63
C ALA A 154 8.38 -6.73 -13.12
N TYR A 155 7.15 -7.18 -12.80
CA TYR A 155 6.90 -8.54 -12.32
C TYR A 155 6.85 -9.59 -13.44
N PRO A 156 6.29 -9.30 -14.62
CA PRO A 156 6.29 -10.25 -15.72
C PRO A 156 7.68 -10.40 -16.38
N PRO A 157 8.00 -11.60 -16.93
CA PRO A 157 7.24 -12.87 -16.84
C PRO A 157 7.50 -13.68 -15.56
N GLU A 158 8.54 -13.36 -14.79
CA GLU A 158 9.06 -14.30 -13.79
C GLU A 158 8.09 -14.51 -12.62
N ASP A 159 7.37 -13.46 -12.23
CA ASP A 159 6.51 -13.43 -11.05
C ASP A 159 5.03 -13.17 -11.36
N ALA A 160 4.73 -12.70 -12.57
CA ALA A 160 3.36 -12.50 -13.03
C ALA A 160 3.24 -12.85 -14.51
N ASP A 161 2.08 -13.37 -14.90
CA ASP A 161 1.73 -13.64 -16.30
C ASP A 161 0.99 -12.44 -16.90
N CYS A 162 0.27 -11.70 -16.04
CA CYS A 162 -0.52 -10.52 -16.38
C CYS A 162 -0.34 -9.44 -15.31
N VAL A 163 -0.48 -8.18 -15.71
CA VAL A 163 -0.50 -7.03 -14.80
C VAL A 163 -1.67 -6.12 -15.11
N ILE A 164 -2.26 -5.52 -14.07
CA ILE A 164 -3.21 -4.43 -14.23
C ILE A 164 -2.52 -3.12 -13.84
N VAL A 165 -2.24 -2.27 -14.83
CA VAL A 165 -1.36 -1.09 -14.67
C VAL A 165 -1.88 0.15 -15.40
N PRO A 166 -1.56 1.36 -14.92
CA PRO A 166 -1.89 2.58 -15.62
C PRO A 166 -0.83 2.87 -16.71
N ALA A 167 -1.27 3.22 -17.91
CA ALA A 167 -0.39 3.67 -18.99
C ALA A 167 -1.11 4.67 -19.90
N ALA A 168 -0.40 5.71 -20.34
CA ALA A 168 -0.95 6.73 -21.22
C ALA A 168 -1.30 6.20 -22.63
N GLY A 169 -0.66 5.11 -23.06
CA GLY A 169 -0.90 4.47 -24.34
C GLY A 169 -0.24 3.09 -24.42
N GLU A 170 -0.58 2.35 -25.47
CA GLU A 170 -0.04 1.01 -25.71
C GLU A 170 1.47 0.98 -25.94
N ASP A 171 2.03 2.04 -26.52
CA ASP A 171 3.46 2.08 -26.84
C ASP A 171 4.34 2.09 -25.59
N LEU A 172 3.92 2.78 -24.52
CA LEU A 172 4.62 2.77 -23.23
C LEU A 172 4.61 1.38 -22.57
N LEU A 173 3.55 0.60 -22.76
CA LEU A 173 3.50 -0.78 -22.28
C LEU A 173 4.51 -1.65 -23.03
N ARG A 174 4.56 -1.52 -24.37
CA ARG A 174 5.49 -2.25 -25.23
C ARG A 174 6.95 -1.89 -24.94
N GLU A 175 7.25 -0.62 -24.68
CA GLU A 175 8.58 -0.17 -24.23
C GLU A 175 8.99 -0.85 -22.92
N GLY A 176 8.04 -1.07 -22.01
CA GLY A 176 8.21 -1.83 -20.77
C GLY A 176 8.25 -3.35 -20.94
N ARG A 177 8.27 -3.88 -22.17
CA ARG A 177 8.23 -5.31 -22.50
C ARG A 177 7.00 -6.05 -21.97
N ILE A 178 5.88 -5.35 -21.85
CA ILE A 178 4.57 -5.92 -21.53
C ILE A 178 3.59 -5.63 -22.67
N GLN A 179 2.85 -6.65 -23.08
CA GLN A 179 1.96 -6.58 -24.23
C GLN A 179 0.56 -6.14 -23.78
N PRO A 180 -0.03 -5.06 -24.32
CA PRO A 180 -1.42 -4.69 -24.00
C PRO A 180 -2.39 -5.80 -24.44
N LEU A 181 -3.17 -6.33 -23.50
CA LEU A 181 -4.16 -7.38 -23.75
C LEU A 181 -5.59 -6.82 -23.80
N PHE A 182 -5.92 -5.91 -22.89
CA PHE A 182 -7.27 -5.38 -22.76
C PHE A 182 -7.26 -4.00 -22.09
N LYS A 183 -7.95 -3.02 -22.69
CA LYS A 183 -8.17 -1.70 -22.08
C LYS A 183 -9.37 -1.74 -21.15
N LEU A 184 -9.16 -1.50 -19.85
CA LEU A 184 -10.24 -1.52 -18.85
C LEU A 184 -11.07 -0.24 -18.88
N PHE A 185 -10.43 0.93 -18.86
CA PHE A 185 -11.09 2.24 -18.97
C PHE A 185 -10.08 3.38 -19.18
N ASP A 186 -10.59 4.53 -19.65
CA ASP A 186 -9.87 5.80 -19.66
C ASP A 186 -9.96 6.49 -18.29
N SER A 187 -8.86 7.07 -17.83
CA SER A 187 -8.73 7.66 -16.50
C SER A 187 -8.21 9.09 -16.56
N SER A 188 -8.64 9.92 -15.62
CA SER A 188 -8.21 11.31 -15.44
C SER A 188 -8.33 11.71 -13.96
N ALA A 189 -7.88 12.91 -13.62
CA ALA A 189 -8.09 13.50 -12.30
C ALA A 189 -9.54 13.99 -12.14
N TRP A 190 -10.19 13.64 -11.04
CA TRP A 190 -11.57 13.98 -10.74
C TRP A 190 -11.68 14.72 -9.39
N LEU A 191 -12.61 15.65 -9.33
CA LEU A 191 -13.16 16.13 -8.06
C LEU A 191 -14.16 15.10 -7.55
N VAL A 192 -13.94 14.60 -6.35
CA VAL A 192 -14.81 13.66 -5.65
C VAL A 192 -15.37 14.30 -4.38
N ALA A 193 -16.51 13.82 -3.93
CA ALA A 193 -17.17 14.34 -2.73
C ALA A 193 -17.84 13.24 -1.92
N ASN A 194 -17.96 13.48 -0.62
CA ASN A 194 -18.75 12.62 0.25
C ASN A 194 -20.25 12.89 0.02
N ALA A 195 -21.04 11.84 -0.25
CA ALA A 195 -22.46 11.97 -0.53
C ALA A 195 -23.26 12.55 0.65
N LEU A 196 -22.87 12.22 1.89
CA LEU A 196 -23.50 12.77 3.10
C LEU A 196 -23.08 14.21 3.34
N ALA A 197 -21.84 14.59 3.00
CA ALA A 197 -21.41 15.99 3.10
C ALA A 197 -22.16 16.87 2.09
N LEU A 198 -22.32 16.40 0.85
CA LEU A 198 -23.09 17.10 -0.19
C LEU A 198 -24.53 17.39 0.19
N THR A 199 -25.16 16.51 0.99
CA THR A 199 -26.55 16.69 1.43
C THR A 199 -26.67 17.58 2.67
N LYS A 200 -25.63 17.64 3.52
CA LYS A 200 -25.69 18.30 4.84
C LYS A 200 -24.97 19.64 4.90
N LYS A 201 -24.01 19.91 4.00
CA LYS A 201 -23.15 21.10 4.02
C LYS A 201 -23.28 21.85 2.70
N ASP A 202 -23.16 23.17 2.77
CA ASP A 202 -22.96 23.98 1.57
C ASP A 202 -21.50 23.88 1.12
N LEU A 203 -21.26 23.16 0.01
CA LEU A 203 -19.94 22.99 -0.60
C LEU A 203 -19.73 23.91 -1.82
N SER A 204 -20.70 24.79 -2.12
CA SER A 204 -20.70 25.62 -3.32
C SER A 204 -19.49 26.55 -3.42
N SER A 205 -18.96 26.99 -2.27
CA SER A 205 -17.80 27.91 -2.20
C SER A 205 -16.52 27.33 -2.83
N VAL A 206 -16.41 26.00 -2.91
CA VAL A 206 -15.31 25.27 -3.55
C VAL A 206 -15.74 24.64 -4.88
N VAL A 207 -16.93 24.01 -4.93
CA VAL A 207 -17.38 23.25 -6.11
C VAL A 207 -17.71 24.18 -7.28
N ALA A 208 -18.39 25.31 -7.06
CA ALA A 208 -18.82 26.19 -8.15
C ALA A 208 -17.64 26.85 -8.91
N PRO A 209 -16.58 27.36 -8.23
CA PRO A 209 -15.39 27.85 -8.91
C PRO A 209 -14.65 26.78 -9.72
N LEU A 210 -14.57 25.54 -9.19
CA LEU A 210 -13.92 24.43 -9.89
C LEU A 210 -14.72 23.97 -11.12
N LEU A 211 -16.06 23.94 -11.04
CA LEU A 211 -16.94 23.71 -12.19
C LEU A 211 -16.75 24.76 -13.28
N SER A 212 -16.58 26.03 -12.89
CA SER A 212 -16.39 27.14 -13.84
C SER A 212 -15.01 27.14 -14.49
N ALA A 213 -13.98 26.67 -13.78
CA ALA A 213 -12.60 26.62 -14.25
C ALA A 213 -12.23 25.29 -14.96
N GLY A 214 -13.03 24.24 -14.77
CA GLY A 214 -12.80 22.92 -15.35
C GLY A 214 -13.32 22.81 -16.79
N THR A 215 -12.59 22.07 -17.61
CA THR A 215 -13.09 21.64 -18.92
C THR A 215 -13.74 20.28 -18.75
N ALA A 216 -15.06 20.24 -18.54
CA ALA A 216 -15.78 18.98 -18.45
C ALA A 216 -15.56 18.18 -19.75
N THR A 217 -14.88 17.04 -19.66
CA THR A 217 -14.78 16.10 -20.77
C THR A 217 -15.59 14.86 -20.45
N ASN A 218 -16.52 14.49 -21.34
CA ASN A 218 -17.21 13.20 -21.28
C ASN A 218 -16.24 12.11 -21.74
N GLY A 219 -15.19 11.85 -20.97
CA GLY A 219 -14.37 10.64 -21.14
C GLY A 219 -15.20 9.45 -20.68
N GLY A 220 -15.31 8.42 -21.53
CA GLY A 220 -15.97 7.17 -21.14
C GLY A 220 -15.16 6.48 -20.05
N ASP A 221 -15.54 6.68 -18.80
CA ASP A 221 -14.84 6.18 -17.63
C ASP A 221 -15.36 4.80 -17.18
N ASP A 222 -16.43 4.27 -17.78
CA ASP A 222 -17.02 3.00 -17.40
C ASP A 222 -16.00 1.85 -17.40
N LEU A 223 -15.90 1.13 -16.28
CA LEU A 223 -15.04 -0.03 -16.12
C LEU A 223 -15.52 -1.14 -17.06
N ARG A 224 -14.73 -1.44 -18.09
CA ARG A 224 -14.95 -2.56 -19.00
C ARG A 224 -14.20 -3.77 -18.48
N LEU A 225 -14.88 -4.91 -18.41
CA LEU A 225 -14.28 -6.19 -18.07
C LEU A 225 -14.42 -7.14 -19.27
N PRO A 226 -13.44 -8.02 -19.52
CA PRO A 226 -13.55 -9.00 -20.59
C PRO A 226 -14.68 -9.99 -20.32
N GLY A 227 -15.27 -10.52 -21.39
CA GLY A 227 -16.19 -11.67 -21.29
C GLY A 227 -15.45 -12.95 -20.89
N PRO A 228 -16.20 -14.05 -20.63
CA PRO A 228 -15.61 -15.35 -20.32
C PRO A 228 -14.65 -15.82 -21.41
N LEU A 229 -13.42 -16.16 -21.03
CA LEU A 229 -12.44 -16.75 -21.95
C LEU A 229 -12.74 -18.24 -22.15
N ALA A 230 -12.44 -18.74 -23.35
CA ALA A 230 -12.62 -20.15 -23.67
C ALA A 230 -11.70 -21.00 -22.79
N ARG A 231 -12.26 -21.92 -21.99
CA ARG A 231 -11.45 -22.80 -21.14
C ARG A 231 -10.62 -23.74 -22.01
N CYS A 232 -9.30 -23.68 -21.86
CA CYS A 232 -8.42 -24.75 -22.28
C CYS A 232 -8.15 -25.65 -21.07
N PRO A 233 -8.46 -26.96 -21.11
CA PRO A 233 -8.08 -27.87 -20.04
C PRO A 233 -6.56 -28.04 -20.06
N SER A 234 -5.84 -27.32 -19.20
CA SER A 234 -4.43 -27.57 -18.91
C SER A 234 -4.30 -28.29 -17.58
N ASP A 235 -3.44 -29.32 -17.55
CA ASP A 235 -3.07 -29.97 -16.29
C ASP A 235 -2.23 -29.00 -15.45
N PRO A 236 -2.45 -28.92 -14.12
CA PRO A 236 -1.66 -28.08 -13.26
C PRO A 236 -0.23 -28.59 -13.17
N THR A 237 0.67 -28.06 -14.00
CA THR A 237 2.11 -28.21 -13.81
C THR A 237 2.52 -27.35 -12.63
N ALA A 238 2.85 -27.98 -11.49
CA ALA A 238 3.57 -27.30 -10.43
C ALA A 238 4.88 -26.77 -11.01
N ILE A 239 5.18 -25.48 -10.81
CA ILE A 239 6.46 -24.89 -11.20
C ILE A 239 7.52 -25.54 -10.30
N ARG A 240 8.11 -26.65 -10.74
CA ARG A 240 9.24 -27.27 -10.07
C ARG A 240 10.46 -26.40 -10.32
N ARG A 241 10.91 -25.72 -9.28
CA ARG A 241 12.17 -24.95 -9.28
C ARG A 241 13.22 -25.73 -8.54
N ASP A 242 14.43 -25.79 -9.11
CA ASP A 242 15.60 -26.39 -8.46
C ASP A 242 16.31 -25.39 -7.53
N THR A 243 15.93 -24.11 -7.59
CA THR A 243 16.48 -23.01 -6.80
C THR A 243 15.59 -22.66 -5.60
N VAL A 244 16.20 -22.00 -4.61
CA VAL A 244 15.54 -21.35 -3.48
C VAL A 244 15.31 -19.90 -3.85
N ARG A 245 14.11 -19.37 -3.60
CA ARG A 245 13.80 -17.95 -3.83
C ARG A 245 13.79 -17.19 -2.52
N LEU A 246 14.64 -16.16 -2.43
CA LEU A 246 14.75 -15.26 -1.29
C LEU A 246 14.27 -13.85 -1.67
N ALA A 247 13.28 -13.34 -0.93
CA ALA A 247 12.90 -11.94 -0.97
C ALA A 247 13.69 -11.13 0.05
N ILE A 248 14.24 -9.99 -0.36
CA ILE A 248 14.93 -9.04 0.53
C ILE A 248 14.36 -7.62 0.37
N PRO A 249 14.43 -6.77 1.40
CA PRO A 249 13.64 -5.55 1.43
C PRO A 249 14.32 -4.38 0.72
N ASP A 250 13.50 -3.48 0.19
CA ASP A 250 13.95 -2.13 -0.15
C ASP A 250 13.71 -1.15 1.01
N GLY A 251 14.04 0.13 0.78
CA GLY A 251 13.69 1.21 1.70
C GLY A 251 14.49 1.19 3.01
N HIS A 252 13.84 1.55 4.11
CA HIS A 252 14.53 1.74 5.41
C HIS A 252 15.10 0.44 5.98
N GLN A 253 14.54 -0.73 5.64
CA GLN A 253 15.04 -2.03 6.11
C GLN A 253 16.25 -2.51 5.32
N GLN A 254 16.45 -2.02 4.08
CA GLN A 254 17.53 -2.46 3.19
C GLN A 254 18.91 -2.37 3.87
N ARG A 255 19.20 -1.26 4.55
CA ARG A 255 20.49 -1.06 5.26
C ARG A 255 20.73 -2.13 6.32
N HIS A 256 19.70 -2.44 7.12
CA HIS A 256 19.80 -3.37 8.24
C HIS A 256 19.97 -4.80 7.76
N VAL A 257 19.30 -5.16 6.65
CA VAL A 257 19.47 -6.47 6.01
C VAL A 257 20.84 -6.58 5.34
N ALA A 258 21.31 -5.54 4.65
CA ALA A 258 22.64 -5.54 4.05
C ALA A 258 23.75 -5.69 5.11
N GLU A 259 23.62 -5.02 6.25
CA GLU A 259 24.53 -5.20 7.38
C GLU A 259 24.47 -6.62 7.98
N ALA A 260 23.28 -7.20 8.14
CA ALA A 260 23.11 -8.56 8.62
C ALA A 260 23.78 -9.58 7.68
N LEU A 261 23.58 -9.42 6.37
CA LEU A 261 24.21 -10.27 5.36
C LEU A 261 25.74 -10.15 5.41
N ARG A 262 26.28 -8.93 5.42
CA ARG A 262 27.73 -8.69 5.50
C ARG A 262 28.34 -9.32 6.75
N ALA A 263 27.66 -9.18 7.89
CA ALA A 263 28.10 -9.77 9.16
C ALA A 263 28.01 -11.31 9.16
N ALA A 264 27.12 -11.90 8.35
CA ALA A 264 27.05 -13.33 8.08
C ALA A 264 28.05 -13.81 7.00
N GLY A 265 28.92 -12.93 6.48
CA GLY A 265 29.84 -13.25 5.38
C GLY A 265 29.15 -13.41 4.02
N LEU A 266 27.90 -12.96 3.90
CA LEU A 266 27.08 -13.02 2.70
C LEU A 266 27.08 -11.67 1.99
N THR A 267 27.19 -11.69 0.68
CA THR A 267 27.04 -10.49 -0.15
C THR A 267 26.21 -10.81 -1.38
N PHE A 268 25.33 -9.89 -1.73
CA PHE A 268 24.60 -9.91 -3.00
C PHE A 268 25.07 -8.71 -3.79
N ASN A 269 25.55 -8.96 -5.01
CA ASN A 269 25.98 -7.88 -5.88
C ASN A 269 24.78 -6.98 -6.15
N GLU A 270 25.00 -5.66 -6.14
CA GLU A 270 23.96 -4.66 -6.40
C GLU A 270 22.86 -4.56 -5.31
N TYR A 271 23.17 -5.02 -4.09
CA TYR A 271 22.33 -4.83 -2.91
C TYR A 271 23.13 -4.30 -1.71
N GLY A 272 22.76 -3.11 -1.23
CA GLY A 272 23.48 -2.43 -0.15
C GLY A 272 23.34 -0.91 -0.21
N ASP A 273 24.45 -0.20 -0.05
CA ASP A 273 24.52 1.27 -0.06
C ASP A 273 24.61 1.77 -1.51
N GLY A 274 23.48 2.13 -2.12
CA GLY A 274 23.42 2.56 -3.52
C GLY A 274 22.00 2.50 -4.13
N GLU A 275 21.90 2.57 -5.45
CA GLU A 275 20.65 2.33 -6.17
C GLU A 275 20.13 0.90 -5.88
N THR A 276 18.82 0.78 -5.65
CA THR A 276 18.19 -0.52 -5.36
C THR A 276 17.94 -1.26 -6.68
N PHE A 277 18.71 -2.31 -6.94
CA PHE A 277 18.48 -3.19 -8.07
C PHE A 277 17.46 -4.26 -7.70
N ARG A 278 16.43 -4.43 -8.53
CA ARG A 278 15.34 -5.39 -8.23
C ARG A 278 15.79 -6.85 -8.19
N ARG A 279 16.88 -7.18 -8.88
CA ARG A 279 17.38 -8.55 -9.04
C ARG A 279 18.88 -8.63 -8.70
N PRO A 280 19.25 -8.55 -7.41
CA PRO A 280 20.63 -8.71 -6.98
C PRO A 280 21.16 -10.09 -7.33
N VAL A 281 22.45 -10.16 -7.69
CA VAL A 281 23.08 -11.45 -8.02
C VAL A 281 23.67 -12.07 -6.76
N SER A 282 23.22 -13.28 -6.44
CA SER A 282 23.78 -14.09 -5.37
C SER A 282 24.98 -14.90 -5.85
N GLY A 283 26.05 -14.94 -5.05
CA GLY A 283 27.17 -15.87 -5.26
C GLY A 283 26.88 -17.31 -4.81
N ILE A 284 25.72 -17.56 -4.18
CA ILE A 284 25.32 -18.88 -3.68
C ILE A 284 24.63 -19.66 -4.81
N GLU A 285 25.22 -20.79 -5.20
CA GLU A 285 24.63 -21.68 -6.21
C GLU A 285 23.26 -22.19 -5.72
N GLY A 286 22.22 -21.99 -6.54
CA GLY A 286 20.87 -22.43 -6.23
C GLY A 286 20.04 -21.44 -5.40
N LEU A 287 20.49 -20.19 -5.24
CA LEU A 287 19.75 -19.12 -4.56
C LEU A 287 19.42 -17.98 -5.53
N ASP A 288 18.13 -17.76 -5.77
CA ASP A 288 17.61 -16.63 -6.53
C ASP A 288 17.15 -15.54 -5.56
N VAL A 289 17.63 -14.31 -5.75
CA VAL A 289 17.34 -13.17 -4.87
C VAL A 289 16.53 -12.12 -5.61
N LYS A 290 15.48 -11.62 -4.98
CA LYS A 290 14.68 -10.51 -5.52
C LYS A 290 14.41 -9.47 -4.43
N VAL A 291 14.57 -8.20 -4.78
CA VAL A 291 14.16 -7.11 -3.90
C VAL A 291 12.64 -6.93 -4.01
N ILE A 292 11.97 -6.99 -2.86
CA ILE A 292 10.52 -6.89 -2.71
C ILE A 292 10.21 -5.87 -1.60
N ARG A 293 9.07 -5.17 -1.69
CA ARG A 293 8.60 -4.31 -0.61
C ARG A 293 8.27 -5.16 0.63
N PRO A 294 8.72 -4.81 1.85
CA PRO A 294 8.49 -5.60 3.06
C PRO A 294 7.03 -6.06 3.28
N HIS A 295 6.07 -5.15 3.06
CA HIS A 295 4.64 -5.43 3.24
C HIS A 295 4.09 -6.54 2.35
N ASP A 296 4.71 -6.81 1.19
CA ASP A 296 4.24 -7.82 0.24
C ASP A 296 4.81 -9.22 0.55
N MET A 297 5.92 -9.30 1.30
CA MET A 297 6.65 -10.55 1.50
C MET A 297 5.87 -11.64 2.26
N PRO A 298 5.14 -11.36 3.37
CA PRO A 298 4.42 -12.40 4.09
C PRO A 298 3.38 -13.13 3.22
N GLN A 299 2.69 -12.40 2.34
CA GLN A 299 1.74 -12.99 1.42
C GLN A 299 2.45 -13.87 0.37
N LEU A 300 3.58 -13.42 -0.16
CA LEU A 300 4.36 -14.18 -1.15
C LEU A 300 4.92 -15.49 -0.59
N ILE A 301 5.30 -15.48 0.68
CA ILE A 301 5.68 -16.68 1.43
C ILE A 301 4.46 -17.58 1.60
N ALA A 302 3.33 -17.02 2.05
CA ALA A 302 2.10 -17.78 2.26
C ALA A 302 1.55 -18.46 1.00
N THR A 303 1.76 -17.87 -0.18
CA THR A 303 1.35 -18.44 -1.47
C THR A 303 2.38 -19.36 -2.11
N GLY A 304 3.57 -19.50 -1.50
CA GLY A 304 4.67 -20.31 -2.01
C GLY A 304 5.37 -19.73 -3.25
N GLU A 305 5.25 -18.42 -3.50
CA GLU A 305 5.96 -17.76 -4.59
C GLU A 305 7.44 -17.53 -4.24
N PHE A 306 7.71 -17.36 -2.95
CA PHE A 306 9.04 -17.29 -2.34
C PHE A 306 9.17 -18.36 -1.26
N ASP A 307 10.40 -18.84 -1.06
CA ASP A 307 10.71 -19.84 -0.04
C ASP A 307 11.06 -19.18 1.29
N LEU A 308 11.84 -18.10 1.20
CA LEU A 308 12.31 -17.31 2.32
C LEU A 308 12.13 -15.82 2.02
N ALA A 309 11.96 -15.03 3.07
CA ALA A 309 12.02 -13.59 2.98
C ALA A 309 12.67 -12.99 4.22
N ILE A 310 13.35 -11.86 4.07
CA ILE A 310 13.86 -11.05 5.19
C ILE A 310 12.99 -9.80 5.28
N THR A 311 12.23 -9.62 6.35
CA THR A 311 11.25 -8.53 6.52
C THR A 311 11.15 -8.11 7.99
N GLY A 312 10.42 -7.05 8.28
CA GLY A 312 10.06 -6.69 9.65
C GLY A 312 8.98 -7.60 10.26
N ARG A 313 9.10 -7.91 11.55
CA ARG A 313 8.10 -8.67 12.33
C ARG A 313 6.72 -8.01 12.31
N ASP A 314 6.68 -6.68 12.25
CA ASP A 314 5.48 -5.87 12.03
C ASP A 314 4.72 -6.25 10.75
N CYS A 315 5.42 -6.43 9.63
CA CYS A 315 4.81 -6.86 8.38
C CYS A 315 4.25 -8.29 8.51
N LEU A 316 4.98 -9.20 9.17
CA LEU A 316 4.50 -10.56 9.43
C LEU A 316 3.26 -10.57 10.32
N LEU A 317 3.23 -9.76 11.39
CA LEU A 317 2.11 -9.68 12.32
C LEU A 317 0.88 -9.06 11.67
N GLU A 318 1.03 -7.96 10.92
CA GLU A 318 -0.05 -7.36 10.12
C GLU A 318 -0.73 -8.41 9.23
N HIS A 319 0.08 -9.21 8.51
CA HIS A 319 -0.42 -10.30 7.67
C HIS A 319 -1.10 -11.40 8.48
N ARG A 320 -0.52 -11.84 9.62
CA ARG A 320 -1.11 -12.91 10.44
C ARG A 320 -2.37 -12.47 11.18
N TYR A 321 -2.52 -11.19 11.51
CA TYR A 321 -3.77 -10.67 12.04
C TYR A 321 -4.86 -10.66 10.97
N ALA A 322 -4.51 -10.40 9.71
CA ALA A 322 -5.44 -10.48 8.57
C ALA A 322 -5.79 -11.93 8.21
N PHE A 323 -4.82 -12.83 8.30
CA PHE A 323 -4.91 -14.23 7.94
C PHE A 323 -4.36 -15.14 9.06
N PRO A 324 -5.14 -15.39 10.13
CA PRO A 324 -4.67 -16.15 11.29
C PRO A 324 -4.20 -17.58 10.97
N SER A 325 -4.74 -18.19 9.90
CA SER A 325 -4.35 -19.51 9.40
C SER A 325 -3.19 -19.48 8.42
N SER A 326 -2.60 -18.32 8.13
CA SER A 326 -1.48 -18.19 7.18
C SER A 326 -0.32 -19.11 7.59
N PRO A 327 0.30 -19.82 6.61
CA PRO A 327 1.46 -20.65 6.88
C PRO A 327 2.76 -19.82 6.99
N ALA A 328 2.76 -18.52 6.65
CA ALA A 328 3.91 -17.66 6.85
C ALA A 328 4.27 -17.56 8.34
N THR A 329 5.51 -17.90 8.69
CA THR A 329 6.01 -17.93 10.06
C THR A 329 7.40 -17.32 10.15
N GLU A 330 7.73 -16.77 11.31
CA GLU A 330 9.10 -16.39 11.66
C GLU A 330 9.95 -17.65 11.82
N LEU A 331 11.15 -17.63 11.22
CA LEU A 331 12.16 -18.68 11.32
C LEU A 331 13.34 -18.23 12.19
N LEU A 332 13.74 -16.96 12.07
CA LEU A 332 14.88 -16.40 12.78
C LEU A 332 14.68 -14.89 13.01
N ASP A 333 14.89 -14.42 14.23
CA ASP A 333 15.00 -12.99 14.53
C ASP A 333 16.45 -12.53 14.35
N LEU A 334 16.67 -11.54 13.49
CA LEU A 334 18.02 -11.00 13.23
C LEU A 334 18.48 -10.00 14.29
N GLN A 335 17.61 -9.63 15.25
CA GLN A 335 17.90 -8.66 16.32
C GLN A 335 18.45 -7.33 15.75
N ARG A 336 17.86 -6.84 14.64
CA ARG A 336 18.30 -5.62 13.95
C ARG A 336 17.11 -4.79 13.49
N GLY A 337 17.34 -3.50 13.26
CA GLY A 337 16.29 -2.57 12.82
C GLY A 337 15.14 -2.48 13.80
N GLN A 338 15.45 -2.47 15.11
CA GLN A 338 14.43 -2.50 16.15
C GLN A 338 13.68 -1.18 16.21
N TYR A 339 12.35 -1.27 16.31
CA TYR A 339 11.51 -0.12 16.64
C TYR A 339 10.28 -0.56 17.46
N ASN A 340 9.66 0.40 18.15
CA ASN A 340 8.46 0.19 18.95
C ASN A 340 7.23 0.55 18.14
N LEU A 341 6.29 -0.37 17.98
CA LEU A 341 4.95 -0.04 17.50
C LEU A 341 4.08 0.32 18.71
N SER A 342 3.59 1.55 18.75
CA SER A 342 2.98 2.12 19.95
C SER A 342 1.66 2.81 19.65
N ALA A 343 0.81 2.90 20.67
CA ALA A 343 -0.36 3.76 20.68
C ALA A 343 0.06 5.17 21.08
N VAL A 344 -0.20 6.13 20.20
CA VAL A 344 0.31 7.50 20.26
C VAL A 344 -0.85 8.49 20.29
N VAL A 345 -0.73 9.50 21.15
CA VAL A 345 -1.68 10.62 21.30
C VAL A 345 -0.94 11.95 21.26
N SER A 346 -1.70 13.05 21.17
CA SER A 346 -1.14 14.40 21.38
C SER A 346 -0.56 14.56 22.77
N GLU A 347 0.57 15.25 22.88
CA GLU A 347 1.21 15.60 24.15
C GLU A 347 0.24 16.36 25.08
N ASP A 348 -0.62 17.20 24.49
CA ASP A 348 -1.61 18.02 25.18
C ASP A 348 -2.76 17.21 25.80
N LEU A 349 -2.92 15.93 25.44
CA LEU A 349 -3.91 15.05 26.07
C LEU A 349 -3.46 14.76 27.52
N PRO A 350 -4.30 15.00 28.54
CA PRO A 350 -3.94 14.80 29.94
C PRO A 350 -4.00 13.31 30.35
N ALA A 351 -3.37 12.44 29.57
CA ALA A 351 -3.23 11.01 29.82
C ALA A 351 -1.79 10.56 29.50
N ASN A 352 -1.24 9.68 30.33
CA ASN A 352 0.06 9.05 30.12
C ASN A 352 -0.07 7.54 29.83
N THR A 353 -1.27 6.99 30.02
CA THR A 353 -1.59 5.58 29.72
C THR A 353 -2.84 5.47 28.85
N LEU A 354 -2.98 4.32 28.17
CA LEU A 354 -4.21 4.02 27.42
C LEU A 354 -5.46 4.07 28.31
N ASP A 355 -5.41 3.51 29.51
CA ASP A 355 -6.57 3.45 30.41
C ASP A 355 -7.02 4.85 30.85
N GLU A 356 -6.07 5.76 31.10
CA GLU A 356 -6.35 7.17 31.36
C GLU A 356 -7.01 7.84 30.15
N ALA A 357 -6.46 7.64 28.94
CA ALA A 357 -7.01 8.20 27.71
C ALA A 357 -8.44 7.70 27.42
N LEU A 358 -8.68 6.39 27.57
CA LEU A 358 -10.00 5.79 27.39
C LEU A 358 -11.01 6.31 28.42
N THR A 359 -10.59 6.51 29.67
CA THR A 359 -11.43 7.09 30.72
C THR A 359 -11.84 8.52 30.39
N LEU A 360 -10.89 9.35 29.93
CA LEU A 360 -11.15 10.72 29.52
C LEU A 360 -12.11 10.80 28.33
N TRP A 361 -11.83 10.06 27.26
CA TRP A 361 -12.70 10.06 26.08
C TRP A 361 -14.10 9.54 26.38
N ARG A 362 -14.23 8.62 27.34
CA ARG A 362 -15.54 8.17 27.81
C ARG A 362 -16.28 9.25 28.60
N ALA A 363 -15.58 9.98 29.47
CA ALA A 363 -16.13 11.12 30.21
C ALA A 363 -16.54 12.28 29.28
N GLU A 364 -15.80 12.50 28.19
CA GLU A 364 -16.15 13.44 27.12
C GLU A 364 -17.34 12.98 26.25
N GLY A 365 -17.83 11.75 26.46
CA GLY A 365 -18.95 11.19 25.70
C GLY A 365 -18.60 10.87 24.25
N LYS A 366 -17.31 10.62 23.92
CA LYS A 366 -16.91 10.25 22.55
C LYS A 366 -17.61 8.98 22.10
N ALA A 367 -18.48 9.10 21.09
CA ALA A 367 -19.26 7.98 20.60
C ALA A 367 -18.43 6.97 19.79
N ILE A 368 -17.38 7.42 19.10
CA ILE A 368 -16.49 6.61 18.25
C ILE A 368 -15.06 7.08 18.47
N LEU A 369 -14.13 6.14 18.67
CA LEU A 369 -12.69 6.40 18.68
C LEU A 369 -12.10 6.22 17.29
N ARG A 370 -11.47 7.27 16.76
CA ARG A 370 -10.81 7.26 15.45
C ARG A 370 -9.36 6.86 15.64
N VAL A 371 -8.94 5.77 15.02
CA VAL A 371 -7.59 5.22 15.13
C VAL A 371 -6.89 5.31 13.78
N ALA A 372 -5.96 6.23 13.61
CA ALA A 372 -5.12 6.29 12.40
C ALA A 372 -4.00 5.26 12.49
N ALA A 373 -3.69 4.57 11.39
CA ALA A 373 -2.58 3.59 11.37
C ALA A 373 -2.08 3.30 9.96
N GLU A 374 -0.76 3.18 9.81
CA GLU A 374 -0.15 2.56 8.61
C GLU A 374 -0.38 1.04 8.57
N PHE A 375 -0.54 0.43 9.76
CA PHE A 375 -0.85 -0.99 9.97
C PHE A 375 -2.32 -1.14 10.42
N PRO A 376 -3.31 -0.98 9.52
CA PRO A 376 -4.72 -0.92 9.89
C PRO A 376 -5.23 -2.23 10.50
N VAL A 377 -4.71 -3.39 10.10
CA VAL A 377 -5.14 -4.68 10.66
C VAL A 377 -4.59 -4.86 12.07
N THR A 378 -3.36 -4.43 12.33
CA THR A 378 -2.77 -4.38 13.67
C THR A 378 -3.53 -3.39 14.55
N ALA A 379 -3.90 -2.22 14.04
CA ALA A 379 -4.70 -1.25 14.77
C ALA A 379 -6.11 -1.79 15.11
N ASP A 380 -6.74 -2.48 14.17
CA ASP A 380 -8.02 -3.17 14.38
C ASP A 380 -7.89 -4.28 15.44
N HIS A 381 -6.85 -5.11 15.34
CA HIS A 381 -6.54 -6.13 16.34
C HIS A 381 -6.31 -5.54 17.73
N TYR A 382 -5.53 -4.46 17.81
CA TYR A 382 -5.23 -3.75 19.05
C TYR A 382 -6.48 -3.13 19.69
N ALA A 383 -7.30 -2.42 18.91
CA ALA A 383 -8.55 -1.83 19.40
C ALA A 383 -9.51 -2.90 19.95
N ARG A 384 -9.58 -4.07 19.30
CA ARG A 384 -10.38 -5.21 19.79
C ARG A 384 -9.81 -5.83 21.06
N SER A 385 -8.50 -6.06 21.10
CA SER A 385 -7.85 -6.69 22.26
C SER A 385 -7.87 -5.79 23.50
N ARG A 386 -7.92 -4.46 23.31
CA ARG A 386 -8.08 -3.47 24.37
C ARG A 386 -9.54 -3.04 24.60
N HIS A 387 -10.51 -3.73 23.99
CA HIS A 387 -11.95 -3.52 24.21
C HIS A 387 -12.45 -2.09 23.99
N PHE A 388 -11.97 -1.41 22.95
CA PHE A 388 -12.53 -0.12 22.54
C PHE A 388 -14.03 -0.28 22.23
N TRP A 389 -14.86 0.70 22.61
CA TRP A 389 -16.32 0.54 22.51
C TRP A 389 -16.82 0.56 21.06
N ARG A 390 -16.81 1.72 20.43
CA ARG A 390 -16.99 1.88 18.98
C ARG A 390 -15.74 2.57 18.49
N TYR A 391 -15.11 2.01 17.48
CA TYR A 391 -13.92 2.57 16.89
C TYR A 391 -13.98 2.50 15.37
N GLN A 392 -13.20 3.35 14.73
CA GLN A 392 -13.01 3.40 13.30
C GLN A 392 -11.53 3.47 13.01
N VAL A 393 -11.00 2.46 12.33
CA VAL A 393 -9.63 2.49 11.83
C VAL A 393 -9.57 3.31 10.55
N ILE A 394 -8.64 4.26 10.50
CA ILE A 394 -8.37 5.13 9.37
C ILE A 394 -7.01 4.70 8.81
N PRO A 395 -6.96 3.97 7.67
CA PRO A 395 -5.70 3.62 7.05
C PRO A 395 -5.03 4.89 6.51
N ILE A 396 -3.72 4.98 6.67
CA ILE A 396 -2.91 6.13 6.25
C ILE A 396 -1.63 5.65 5.57
N ALA A 397 -1.19 6.34 4.51
CA ALA A 397 0.09 6.04 3.85
C ALA A 397 1.10 7.20 4.06
N GLY A 398 1.72 7.23 5.24
CA GLY A 398 2.70 8.22 5.66
C GLY A 398 2.09 9.54 6.17
N ALA A 399 2.95 10.44 6.67
CA ALA A 399 2.57 11.70 7.31
C ALA A 399 1.53 11.51 8.45
N SER A 400 1.76 10.45 9.21
CA SER A 400 0.93 9.92 10.27
C SER A 400 0.77 10.90 11.44
N GLU A 401 1.84 11.63 11.74
CA GLU A 401 1.94 12.47 12.92
C GLU A 401 0.89 13.59 12.92
N GLY A 402 0.55 14.13 11.75
CA GLY A 402 -0.44 15.21 11.63
C GLY A 402 -1.89 14.77 11.81
N PHE A 403 -2.20 13.47 11.99
CA PHE A 403 -3.58 13.00 12.16
C PHE A 403 -4.13 13.28 13.56
N VAL A 404 -3.29 13.26 14.58
CA VAL A 404 -3.71 13.41 15.97
C VAL A 404 -3.44 14.85 16.44
N PRO A 405 -4.38 15.50 17.15
CA PRO A 405 -5.69 15.00 17.58
C PRO A 405 -6.87 15.29 16.62
N GLU A 406 -6.68 16.06 15.55
CA GLU A 406 -7.80 16.62 14.80
C GLU A 406 -8.54 15.62 13.91
N ASP A 407 -7.82 14.76 13.21
CA ASP A 407 -8.37 13.78 12.27
C ASP A 407 -8.50 12.37 12.87
N ALA A 408 -7.74 12.08 13.93
CA ALA A 408 -7.81 10.84 14.71
C ALA A 408 -7.62 11.12 16.21
N ASP A 409 -8.17 10.26 17.05
CA ASP A 409 -8.02 10.33 18.51
C ASP A 409 -6.76 9.58 18.98
N LEU A 410 -6.39 8.52 18.26
CA LEU A 410 -5.24 7.68 18.52
C LEU A 410 -4.50 7.40 17.20
N LEU A 411 -3.18 7.34 17.25
CA LEU A 411 -2.32 6.91 16.15
C LEU A 411 -1.60 5.62 16.55
N ILE A 412 -1.56 4.61 15.68
CA ILE A 412 -0.69 3.43 15.83
C ILE A 412 0.51 3.62 14.92
N GLU A 413 1.67 3.89 15.51
CA GLU A 413 2.88 4.34 14.80
C GLU A 413 4.13 3.58 15.23
N GLY A 414 5.03 3.33 14.27
CA GLY A 414 6.36 2.78 14.52
C GLY A 414 7.36 3.87 14.90
N THR A 415 8.11 3.67 15.99
CA THR A 415 9.06 4.65 16.52
C THR A 415 10.39 4.01 16.91
N GLU A 416 11.50 4.49 16.31
CA GLU A 416 12.86 4.04 16.69
C GLU A 416 13.33 4.78 17.95
N THR A 417 13.50 6.11 17.85
CA THR A 417 14.11 6.94 18.91
C THR A 417 13.11 7.82 19.68
N GLY A 418 11.84 7.83 19.27
CA GLY A 418 10.79 8.70 19.83
C GLY A 418 10.94 10.19 19.49
N LYS A 419 12.08 10.62 18.94
CA LYS A 419 12.36 12.01 18.56
C LYS A 419 11.30 12.59 17.62
N THR A 420 10.88 11.83 16.62
CA THR A 420 9.84 12.24 15.66
C THR A 420 8.50 12.52 16.34
N LEU A 421 8.12 11.76 17.36
CA LEU A 421 6.89 12.03 18.11
C LEU A 421 6.99 13.37 18.85
N MET A 422 8.09 13.59 19.57
CA MET A 422 8.32 14.82 20.31
C MET A 422 8.34 16.06 19.41
N GLU A 423 9.00 15.96 18.24
CA GLU A 423 9.04 17.05 17.24
C GLU A 423 7.65 17.40 16.68
N ASN A 424 6.70 16.48 16.76
CA ASN A 424 5.31 16.67 16.32
C ASN A 424 4.31 16.83 17.48
N ASN A 425 4.79 17.10 18.71
CA ASN A 425 3.95 17.25 19.92
C ASN A 425 3.07 16.02 20.20
N LEU A 426 3.66 14.82 20.08
CA LEU A 426 3.02 13.53 20.32
C LEU A 426 3.77 12.73 21.40
N LYS A 427 3.04 11.85 22.09
CA LYS A 427 3.58 10.87 23.04
C LYS A 427 2.98 9.49 22.86
N ALA A 428 3.80 8.46 23.10
CA ALA A 428 3.34 7.09 23.24
C ALA A 428 2.73 6.86 24.63
N ILE A 429 1.55 6.24 24.68
CA ILE A 429 0.80 5.94 25.92
C ILE A 429 0.58 4.43 26.15
N ASP A 430 0.94 3.59 25.18
CA ASP A 430 0.97 2.13 25.32
C ASP A 430 1.85 1.51 24.24
N LEU A 431 2.56 0.44 24.59
CA LEU A 431 3.42 -0.31 23.67
C LEU A 431 2.64 -1.54 23.18
N LEU A 432 2.51 -1.69 21.85
CA LEU A 432 1.89 -2.88 21.27
C LEU A 432 2.89 -4.03 21.27
N TYR A 433 4.02 -3.82 20.59
CA TYR A 433 5.13 -4.75 20.52
C TYR A 433 6.41 -4.07 20.00
N ARG A 434 7.53 -4.77 20.15
CA ARG A 434 8.81 -4.41 19.54
C ARG A 434 8.97 -5.18 18.23
N SER A 435 9.15 -4.46 17.13
CA SER A 435 9.46 -5.07 15.84
C SER A 435 10.96 -5.13 15.64
N THR A 436 11.43 -6.20 15.01
CA THR A 436 12.80 -6.40 14.54
C THR A 436 12.75 -7.00 13.14
N THR A 437 13.87 -6.93 12.43
CA THR A 437 14.04 -7.63 11.15
C THR A 437 14.16 -9.13 11.42
N CYS A 438 13.39 -9.95 10.70
CA CYS A 438 13.37 -11.39 10.84
C CYS A 438 13.38 -12.10 9.47
N VAL A 439 13.87 -13.33 9.47
CA VAL A 439 13.71 -14.28 8.36
C VAL A 439 12.38 -14.99 8.55
N ILE A 440 11.55 -14.97 7.52
CA ILE A 440 10.26 -15.67 7.48
C ILE A 440 10.28 -16.75 6.40
N GLY A 441 9.44 -17.77 6.58
CA GLY A 441 9.27 -18.86 5.62
C GLY A 441 7.90 -19.52 5.75
N HIS A 442 7.63 -20.49 4.87
CA HIS A 442 6.36 -21.21 4.83
C HIS A 442 6.42 -22.44 5.74
N ARG A 443 5.56 -22.49 6.77
CA ARG A 443 5.51 -23.54 7.80
C ARG A 443 5.45 -24.96 7.25
N ASP A 444 4.61 -25.16 6.23
CA ASP A 444 4.35 -26.50 5.68
C ASP A 444 5.16 -26.81 4.41
N HIS A 445 6.14 -25.96 4.03
CA HIS A 445 6.89 -26.18 2.80
C HIS A 445 8.07 -27.12 3.07
N GLU A 446 7.94 -28.36 2.59
CA GLU A 446 9.04 -29.32 2.62
C GLU A 446 10.06 -29.01 1.51
N LEU A 447 11.20 -28.46 1.92
CA LEU A 447 12.36 -28.32 1.06
C LEU A 447 13.19 -29.60 1.11
N ASN A 448 13.62 -30.09 -0.07
CA ASN A 448 14.38 -31.32 -0.22
C ASN A 448 15.68 -31.10 -1.01
N GLY A 449 16.64 -32.01 -0.83
CA GLY A 449 17.87 -32.06 -1.63
C GLY A 449 18.70 -30.78 -1.56
N ARG A 450 19.01 -30.20 -2.72
CA ARG A 450 19.84 -28.98 -2.82
C ARG A 450 19.18 -27.78 -2.15
N ARG A 451 17.86 -27.60 -2.33
CA ARG A 451 17.12 -26.45 -1.77
C ARG A 451 17.17 -26.42 -0.25
N ARG A 452 17.04 -27.59 0.39
CA ARG A 452 17.14 -27.71 1.85
C ARG A 452 18.50 -27.25 2.37
N ARG A 453 19.58 -27.72 1.73
CA ARG A 453 20.95 -27.32 2.08
C ARG A 453 21.16 -25.82 1.97
N VAL A 454 20.73 -25.21 0.85
CA VAL A 454 20.84 -23.75 0.65
C VAL A 454 20.11 -22.97 1.75
N VAL A 455 18.92 -23.42 2.15
CA VAL A 455 18.16 -22.77 3.24
C VAL A 455 18.85 -22.95 4.59
N ASP A 456 19.29 -24.17 4.92
CA ASP A 456 19.95 -24.45 6.19
C ASP A 456 21.26 -23.66 6.31
N ASP A 457 22.08 -23.62 5.26
CA ASP A 457 23.35 -22.86 5.23
C ASP A 457 23.09 -21.35 5.40
N LEU A 458 22.06 -20.81 4.73
CA LEU A 458 21.67 -19.40 4.84
C LEU A 458 21.20 -19.05 6.26
N ILE A 459 20.32 -19.87 6.83
CA ILE A 459 19.78 -19.65 8.19
C ILE A 459 20.90 -19.73 9.22
N ASN A 460 21.78 -20.74 9.13
CA ASN A 460 22.89 -20.90 10.07
C ASN A 460 23.83 -19.68 10.04
N ALA A 461 24.22 -19.21 8.84
CA ALA A 461 25.07 -18.03 8.71
C ALA A 461 24.44 -16.76 9.31
N LEU A 462 23.13 -16.56 9.07
CA LEU A 462 22.39 -15.44 9.63
C LEU A 462 22.20 -15.56 11.15
N GLU A 463 21.99 -16.77 11.67
CA GLU A 463 21.83 -17.02 13.10
C GLU A 463 23.14 -16.76 13.86
N GLU A 464 24.28 -17.20 13.33
CA GLU A 464 25.60 -16.89 13.88
C GLU A 464 25.84 -15.38 13.93
N SER A 465 25.48 -14.66 12.88
CA SER A 465 25.57 -13.20 12.84
C SER A 465 24.66 -12.52 13.87
N ALA A 466 23.43 -12.99 14.03
CA ALA A 466 22.48 -12.45 15.01
C ALA A 466 22.97 -12.66 16.44
N ARG A 467 23.52 -13.85 16.76
CA ARG A 467 24.12 -14.14 18.07
C ARG A 467 25.34 -13.26 18.35
N ALA A 468 26.18 -13.01 17.34
CA ALA A 468 27.36 -12.17 17.47
C ALA A 468 27.04 -10.67 17.68
N ALA A 469 25.88 -10.19 17.19
CA ALA A 469 25.43 -8.83 17.40
C ALA A 469 24.99 -8.54 18.85
N GLY A 470 24.65 -9.58 19.62
CA GLY A 470 24.08 -9.46 20.96
C GLY A 470 22.59 -9.06 20.96
N PRO A 471 21.88 -9.22 22.09
CA PRO A 471 20.51 -8.72 22.21
C PRO A 471 20.51 -7.18 22.17
N VAL A 472 19.54 -6.59 21.45
CA VAL A 472 19.33 -5.13 21.36
C VAL A 472 18.50 -4.61 22.53
#